data_AF-A0A2W2A4E2-F1
#
_entry.id   AF-A0A2W2A4E2-F1
#
_cell.length_a   1.000
_cell.length_b   1.000
_cell.length_c   1.000
_cell.angle_alpha   90.00
_cell.angle_beta   90.00
_cell.angle_gamma   90.00
#
_symmetry.space_group_name_H-M   'P 1'
#
loop_
_entity.id
_entity.type
_entity.pdbx_description
1 polymer ?
#
loop_
_entity_poly.entity_id
_entity_poly.type
_entity_poly.pdbx_seq_one_letter_code
_entity_poly.pdbx_strand_id
1 'polypeptide(L)'
;MVRITDKSDDFYSDAQPVVHELGRGTKTFDIGGLPAGTKRITFYVSCAPDSHYEVTMGKTFAGPCERIVGNSGGIPLDGGGDAHVTVKLPAQTQFWLVGIPDED
;
A
#
# COMPACT_ATOMS: atom_id res chain seq x y z
N MET A 1 17.30 8.01 -16.38
CA MET A 1 16.22 7.06 -16.03
C MET A 1 16.23 6.94 -14.51
N VAL A 2 15.33 7.66 -13.85
CA VAL A 2 15.24 7.67 -12.37
C VAL A 2 14.61 6.36 -11.96
N ARG A 3 15.44 5.37 -11.63
CA ARG A 3 14.99 4.25 -10.82
C ARG A 3 14.57 4.83 -9.47
N ILE A 4 13.45 4.35 -8.92
CA ILE A 4 13.15 4.49 -7.50
C ILE A 4 14.20 3.65 -6.77
N THR A 5 15.42 4.17 -6.66
CA THR A 5 16.51 3.61 -5.85
C THR A 5 16.73 4.47 -4.60
N ASP A 6 16.05 5.62 -4.52
CA ASP A 6 16.28 6.67 -3.54
C ASP A 6 14.94 7.33 -3.16
N LYS A 7 14.11 6.58 -2.43
CA LYS A 7 13.12 7.18 -1.51
C LYS A 7 13.51 6.66 -0.14
N SER A 8 14.49 7.35 0.44
CA SER A 8 15.17 7.07 1.71
C SER A 8 14.19 6.93 2.87
N ASP A 9 14.66 6.42 4.02
CA ASP A 9 13.97 6.47 5.32
C ASP A 9 13.24 7.81 5.57
N ASP A 10 13.77 8.92 5.03
CA ASP A 10 13.19 10.27 5.14
C ASP A 10 11.77 10.39 4.56
N PHE A 11 11.42 9.65 3.50
CA PHE A 11 10.07 9.69 2.94
C PHE A 11 9.05 9.06 3.90
N TYR A 12 9.46 8.07 4.68
CA TYR A 12 8.62 7.47 5.71
C TYR A 12 8.68 8.22 7.05
N SER A 13 9.67 9.09 7.27
CA SER A 13 9.73 9.92 8.49
C SER A 13 8.87 11.17 8.41
N ASP A 14 8.67 11.75 7.22
CA ASP A 14 7.81 12.93 7.02
C ASP A 14 6.36 12.57 6.66
N ALA A 15 6.13 11.44 5.98
CA ALA A 15 4.79 10.93 5.75
C ALA A 15 4.31 10.09 6.93
N GLN A 16 3.06 10.28 7.37
CA GLN A 16 2.45 9.45 8.42
C GLN A 16 1.68 8.29 7.77
N PRO A 17 2.27 7.08 7.67
CA PRO A 17 1.56 5.95 7.10
C PRO A 17 0.37 5.56 7.97
N VAL A 18 -0.78 5.37 7.34
CA VAL A 18 -1.97 4.79 7.97
C VAL A 18 -2.00 3.27 7.82
N VAL A 19 -1.16 2.72 6.95
CA VAL A 19 -0.90 1.29 6.82
C VAL A 19 0.59 1.04 6.86
N HIS A 20 1.00 0.10 7.71
CA HIS A 20 2.35 -0.41 7.74
C HIS A 20 2.31 -1.90 8.08
N GLU A 21 2.14 -2.73 7.05
CA GLU A 21 1.79 -4.14 7.20
C GLU A 21 2.85 -5.05 6.59
N LEU A 22 3.20 -6.08 7.35
CA LEU A 22 4.01 -7.21 6.91
C LEU A 22 3.13 -8.46 6.88
N GLY A 23 3.32 -9.29 5.87
CA GLY A 23 2.51 -10.49 5.73
C GLY A 23 3.04 -11.49 4.72
N ARG A 24 2.24 -12.52 4.49
CA ARG A 24 2.48 -13.55 3.48
C ARG A 24 1.15 -13.97 2.86
N GLY A 25 1.13 -14.09 1.54
CA GLY A 25 -0.09 -14.43 0.81
C GLY A 25 -1.18 -13.38 0.94
N THR A 26 -2.42 -13.80 0.75
CA THR A 26 -3.57 -12.92 0.90
C THR A 26 -3.79 -12.54 2.37
N LYS A 27 -3.91 -11.24 2.63
CA LYS A 27 -4.21 -10.71 3.97
C LYS A 27 -5.28 -9.62 3.85
N THR A 28 -6.11 -9.54 4.87
CA THR A 28 -7.16 -8.54 5.01
C THR A 28 -7.03 -7.90 6.38
N PHE A 29 -7.21 -6.58 6.44
CA PHE A 29 -7.12 -5.81 7.68
C PHE A 29 -7.93 -4.52 7.57
N ASP A 30 -8.24 -3.94 8.72
CA ASP A 30 -8.97 -2.68 8.84
C ASP A 30 -8.01 -1.55 9.19
N ILE A 31 -8.22 -0.40 8.57
CA ILE A 31 -7.56 0.86 8.89
C ILE A 31 -8.54 1.68 9.70
N GLY A 32 -8.21 1.95 10.95
CA GLY A 32 -9.00 2.85 11.80
C GLY A 32 -8.39 4.25 11.88
N GLY A 33 -9.23 5.24 12.14
CA GLY A 33 -8.75 6.59 12.52
C GLY A 33 -8.00 7.33 11.41
N LEU A 34 -8.47 7.21 10.16
CA LEU A 34 -7.93 8.00 9.06
C LEU A 34 -8.02 9.51 9.37
N PRO A 35 -6.98 10.30 9.05
CA PRO A 35 -7.01 11.75 9.21
C PRO A 35 -8.24 12.36 8.52
N ALA A 36 -8.88 13.33 9.17
CA ALA A 36 -9.99 14.05 8.57
C ALA A 36 -9.52 14.74 7.28
N GLY A 37 -10.29 14.61 6.21
CA GLY A 37 -9.93 15.18 4.90
C GLY A 37 -9.18 14.21 3.97
N THR A 38 -8.80 13.02 4.42
CA THR A 38 -8.19 12.00 3.55
C THR A 38 -9.13 11.65 2.41
N LYS A 39 -8.68 11.84 1.16
CA LYS A 39 -9.44 11.50 -0.06
C LYS A 39 -8.91 10.27 -0.77
N ARG A 40 -7.68 9.86 -0.49
CA ARG A 40 -7.01 8.75 -1.16
C ARG A 40 -5.95 8.13 -0.26
N ILE A 41 -5.65 6.85 -0.48
CA ILE A 41 -4.49 6.19 0.11
C ILE A 41 -3.60 5.67 -1.02
N THR A 42 -2.33 6.08 -1.03
CA THR A 42 -1.34 5.56 -1.97
C THR A 42 -0.63 4.38 -1.34
N PHE A 43 -0.75 3.23 -2.01
CA PHE A 43 -0.15 1.97 -1.57
C PHE A 43 1.18 1.71 -2.28
N TYR A 44 2.17 1.30 -1.48
CA TYR A 44 3.50 0.90 -1.89
C TYR A 44 3.68 -0.56 -1.47
N VAL A 45 3.92 -1.44 -2.45
CA VAL A 45 4.01 -2.88 -2.21
C VAL A 45 5.36 -3.37 -2.70
N SER A 46 6.04 -4.11 -1.83
CA SER A 46 7.20 -4.92 -2.20
C SER A 46 6.98 -6.35 -1.72
N CYS A 47 7.55 -7.32 -2.43
CA CYS A 47 7.43 -8.71 -2.05
C CYS A 47 8.57 -9.60 -2.53
N ALA A 48 8.64 -10.79 -1.95
CA ALA A 48 9.53 -11.86 -2.38
C ALA A 48 8.81 -13.23 -2.27
N PRO A 49 8.92 -14.10 -3.29
CA PRO A 49 9.52 -13.87 -4.61
C PRO A 49 8.70 -12.87 -5.46
N ASP A 50 9.31 -12.42 -6.56
CA ASP A 50 8.65 -11.53 -7.51
C ASP A 50 7.34 -12.17 -8.03
N SER A 51 6.28 -11.37 -8.14
CA SER A 51 4.92 -11.82 -8.35
C SER A 51 4.04 -10.70 -8.94
N HIS A 52 2.72 -10.87 -8.87
CA HIS A 52 1.72 -9.84 -9.05
C HIS A 52 0.93 -9.65 -7.75
N TYR A 53 0.64 -8.41 -7.37
CA TYR A 53 -0.21 -8.07 -6.23
C TYR A 53 -1.51 -7.41 -6.69
N GLU A 54 -2.52 -7.51 -5.83
CA GLU A 54 -3.76 -6.76 -5.94
C GLU A 54 -4.10 -6.18 -4.56
N VAL A 55 -4.31 -4.87 -4.48
CA VAL A 55 -4.79 -4.18 -3.27
C VAL A 55 -6.20 -3.68 -3.56
N THR A 56 -7.14 -4.04 -2.69
CA THR A 56 -8.54 -3.65 -2.79
C THR A 56 -8.96 -2.87 -1.55
N MET A 57 -9.52 -1.68 -1.77
CA MET A 57 -10.13 -0.81 -0.76
C MET A 57 -11.30 -0.08 -1.42
N GLY A 58 -12.44 -0.76 -1.57
CA GLY A 58 -13.58 -0.31 -2.39
C GLY A 58 -13.32 -0.37 -3.89
N LYS A 59 -12.19 0.18 -4.34
CA LYS A 59 -11.61 -0.01 -5.69
C LYS A 59 -10.35 -0.87 -5.62
N THR A 60 -9.95 -1.38 -6.77
CA THR A 60 -8.79 -2.26 -6.90
C THR A 60 -7.65 -1.59 -7.64
N PHE A 61 -6.44 -1.75 -7.11
CA PHE A 61 -5.18 -1.43 -7.77
C PHE A 61 -4.30 -2.68 -7.81
N ALA A 62 -3.69 -2.97 -8.96
CA ALA A 62 -2.89 -4.17 -9.14
C ALA A 62 -1.63 -3.85 -9.95
N GLY A 63 -0.59 -4.65 -9.74
CA GLY A 63 0.68 -4.43 -10.41
C GLY A 63 1.71 -5.52 -10.17
N PRO A 64 2.83 -5.47 -10.91
CA PRO A 64 3.98 -6.32 -10.63
C PRO A 64 4.48 -6.03 -9.21
N CYS A 65 4.87 -7.09 -8.54
CA CYS A 65 5.37 -7.09 -7.18
C CYS A 65 6.82 -7.58 -7.19
N GLU A 66 7.74 -6.72 -6.79
CA GLU A 66 9.17 -7.01 -6.80
C GLU A 66 9.75 -6.76 -5.40
N ARG A 67 10.98 -7.22 -5.15
CA ARG A 67 11.67 -7.00 -3.86
C ARG A 67 11.87 -5.53 -3.52
N ILE A 68 11.86 -4.66 -4.53
CA ILE A 68 11.94 -3.21 -4.39
C ILE A 68 10.63 -2.66 -4.93
N VAL A 69 10.08 -1.63 -4.27
CA VAL A 69 8.86 -0.98 -4.74
C VAL A 69 9.09 -0.33 -6.10
N GLY A 70 8.67 -1.02 -7.16
CA GLY A 70 8.72 -0.51 -8.54
C GLY A 70 7.44 0.21 -8.97
N ASN A 71 6.34 0.01 -8.23
CA ASN A 71 5.03 0.55 -8.58
C ASN A 71 4.23 0.94 -7.33
N SER A 72 3.42 2.00 -7.44
CA SER A 72 2.54 2.49 -6.39
C SER A 72 1.23 2.98 -6.99
N GLY A 73 0.13 2.89 -6.24
CA GLY A 73 -1.18 3.29 -6.74
C GLY A 73 -2.05 3.88 -5.65
N GLY A 74 -2.68 5.01 -6.00
CA GLY A 74 -3.63 5.69 -5.15
C GLY A 74 -5.04 5.14 -5.33
N ILE A 75 -5.64 4.64 -4.26
CA ILE A 75 -7.04 4.22 -4.24
C ILE A 75 -7.86 5.32 -3.54
N PRO A 76 -8.82 5.96 -4.23
CA PRO A 76 -9.65 7.00 -3.62
C PRO A 76 -10.57 6.39 -2.55
N LEU A 77 -10.82 7.16 -1.50
CA LEU A 77 -11.77 6.86 -0.45
C LEU A 77 -13.10 7.53 -0.80
N ASP A 78 -14.19 6.78 -0.74
CA ASP A 78 -15.54 7.31 -0.99
C ASP A 78 -16.10 8.10 0.23
N GLY A 79 -15.33 8.20 1.32
CA GLY A 79 -15.63 8.99 2.53
C GLY A 79 -14.55 8.84 3.61
N GLY A 80 -14.51 9.76 4.57
CA GLY A 80 -13.61 9.65 5.73
C GLY A 80 -14.13 8.66 6.77
N GLY A 81 -13.24 7.87 7.38
CA GLY A 81 -13.60 6.88 8.40
C GLY A 81 -12.67 5.67 8.42
N ASP A 82 -13.20 4.52 8.80
CA ASP A 82 -12.48 3.24 8.74
C ASP A 82 -12.47 2.70 7.31
N ALA A 83 -11.35 2.09 6.88
CA ALA A 83 -11.21 1.50 5.56
C ALA A 83 -10.79 0.03 5.64
N HIS A 84 -11.45 -0.81 4.85
CA HIS A 84 -11.15 -2.24 4.77
C HIS A 84 -10.21 -2.50 3.60
N VAL A 85 -9.02 -3.05 3.88
CA VAL A 85 -8.00 -3.33 2.86
C VAL A 85 -7.76 -4.81 2.74
N THR A 86 -7.82 -5.31 1.51
CA THR A 86 -7.38 -6.66 1.16
C THR A 86 -6.19 -6.57 0.23
N VAL A 87 -5.09 -7.22 0.60
CA VAL A 87 -3.95 -7.45 -0.28
C VAL A 87 -3.93 -8.91 -0.68
N LYS A 88 -3.88 -9.19 -1.97
CA LYS A 88 -3.88 -10.54 -2.53
C LYS A 88 -2.55 -10.82 -3.22
N LEU A 89 -1.89 -11.86 -2.74
CA LEU A 89 -0.61 -12.36 -3.21
C LEU A 89 -0.60 -13.89 -3.12
N PRO A 90 0.25 -14.59 -3.89
CA PRO A 90 0.40 -16.04 -3.76
C PRO A 90 0.78 -16.45 -2.32
N ALA A 91 0.27 -17.59 -1.86
CA ALA A 91 0.35 -18.02 -0.45
C ALA A 91 1.77 -18.10 0.15
N GLN A 92 2.82 -18.21 -0.69
CA GLN A 92 4.22 -18.28 -0.24
C GLN A 92 4.97 -16.95 -0.41
N THR A 93 4.33 -15.92 -0.97
CA THR A 93 4.93 -14.62 -1.22
C THR A 93 4.84 -13.75 0.03
N GLN A 94 5.98 -13.40 0.61
CA GLN A 94 6.08 -12.43 1.70
C GLN A 94 5.97 -11.02 1.13
N PHE A 95 5.29 -10.12 1.84
CA PHE A 95 5.15 -8.75 1.40
C PHE A 95 5.34 -7.76 2.53
N TRP A 96 5.72 -6.55 2.11
CA TRP A 96 5.65 -5.34 2.90
C TRP A 96 4.78 -4.33 2.15
N LEU A 97 3.79 -3.80 2.86
CA LEU A 97 2.79 -2.89 2.36
C LEU A 97 2.79 -1.61 3.21
N VAL A 98 2.97 -0.48 2.55
CA VAL A 98 2.81 0.84 3.19
C VAL A 98 1.70 1.60 2.49
N GLY A 99 0.83 2.24 3.26
CA GLY A 99 -0.26 3.06 2.76
C GLY A 99 -0.16 4.46 3.36
N ILE A 100 -0.02 5.46 2.50
CA ILE A 100 0.12 6.87 2.89
C ILE A 100 -1.18 7.60 2.52
N PRO A 101 -1.84 8.28 3.47
CA PRO A 101 -3.04 9.06 3.20
C PRO A 101 -2.68 10.32 2.41
N ASP A 102 -3.59 10.75 1.54
CA ASP A 102 -3.46 11.94 0.70
C ASP A 102 -4.81 12.70 0.70
N GLU A 103 -4.71 14.03 0.73
CA GLU A 103 -5.85 14.96 0.79
C GLU A 103 -6.25 15.49 -0.60
N ASP A 104 -5.47 15.24 -1.66
CA ASP A 104 -5.74 15.74 -3.01
C ASP A 104 -6.67 14.85 -3.86
#